data_AF-A0A382AHU0-F1
#
_entry.id   AF-A0A382AHU0-F1
#
_cell.length_a   1.000
_cell.length_b   1.000
_cell.length_c   1.000
_cell.angle_alpha   90.00
_cell.angle_beta   90.00
_cell.angle_gamma   90.00
#
_symmetry.space_group_name_H-M   'P 1'
#
loop_
_entity.id
_entity.type
_entity.pdbx_description
1 polymer ?
#
loop_
_entity_poly.entity_id
_entity_poly.type
_entity_poly.pdbx_seq_one_letter_code
_entity_poly.pdbx_strand_id
1 'polypeptide(L)'
;MSSSSDWYKAIEQTYVVKYPKQHLATFGITSIEYFVVTEPLYAAIDSQKKELEGVVRKGKVKAEQPKLITPTYAMNLNGFSDEAYKYFNQIAHLYGANSPGIMYQYNNEPENLEILSGNPNEIAHRISKELRDKKNDLSVVISGVDEFWDVALLKFIYEFTASSVSFNSREMRGAGLMEPQSSAGGVPAVVANQIEEMFKSVKKGGSAETLKNELDKWGVYPYYEDRFLDLFR
;
A
#
# COMPACT_ATOMS: atom_id res chain seq x y z
N MET A 1 -12.59 -17.60 20.23
CA MET A 1 -13.17 -16.26 19.97
C MET A 1 -12.30 -15.18 20.65
N SER A 2 -11.09 -14.91 20.14
CA SER A 2 -10.21 -13.81 20.63
C SER A 2 -9.35 -13.15 19.55
N SER A 3 -9.46 -13.55 18.26
CA SER A 3 -8.51 -13.10 17.23
C SER A 3 -8.57 -11.59 16.91
N SER A 4 -9.70 -10.92 17.16
CA SER A 4 -9.86 -9.52 16.79
C SER A 4 -9.10 -8.56 17.72
N SER A 5 -8.92 -8.91 19.00
CA SER A 5 -8.35 -8.02 20.03
C SER A 5 -6.82 -7.89 19.91
N ASP A 6 -6.16 -8.95 19.47
CA ASP A 6 -4.74 -9.11 19.76
C ASP A 6 -3.85 -8.34 18.77
N TRP A 7 -4.27 -8.21 17.51
CA TRP A 7 -3.57 -7.34 16.57
C TRP A 7 -3.81 -5.84 16.84
N TYR A 8 -4.95 -5.43 17.43
CA TYR A 8 -5.16 -4.01 17.80
C TYR A 8 -4.10 -3.55 18.82
N LYS A 9 -3.86 -4.37 19.85
CA LYS A 9 -2.81 -4.11 20.83
C LYS A 9 -1.42 -4.10 20.19
N ALA A 10 -1.17 -5.02 19.27
CA ALA A 10 0.09 -5.06 18.54
C ALA A 10 0.31 -3.79 17.68
N ILE A 11 -0.76 -3.27 17.08
CA ILE A 11 -0.72 -2.00 16.35
C ILE A 11 -0.43 -0.82 17.27
N GLU A 12 -1.02 -0.75 18.46
CA GLU A 12 -0.74 0.30 19.44
C GLU A 12 0.72 0.30 19.90
N GLN A 13 1.35 -0.88 19.92
CA GLN A 13 2.76 -1.06 20.25
C GLN A 13 3.70 -0.87 19.04
N THR A 14 3.14 -0.68 17.85
CA THR A 14 3.91 -0.48 16.63
C THR A 14 4.25 1.00 16.43
N TYR A 15 5.51 1.30 16.17
CA TYR A 15 5.94 2.66 15.86
C TYR A 15 7.06 2.69 14.81
N VAL A 16 7.13 3.79 14.06
CA VAL A 16 8.11 3.97 12.99
C VAL A 16 9.38 4.63 13.54
N VAL A 17 10.49 3.90 13.52
CA VAL A 17 11.82 4.36 13.96
C VAL A 17 12.51 5.20 12.87
N LYS A 18 12.24 4.90 11.59
CA LYS A 18 12.67 5.72 10.45
C LYS A 18 11.53 5.79 9.44
N TYR A 19 11.06 7.01 9.19
CA TYR A 19 10.09 7.27 8.12
C TYR A 19 10.83 7.53 6.78
N PRO A 20 10.25 7.16 5.62
CA PRO A 20 10.78 7.58 4.33
C PRO A 20 10.87 9.11 4.21
N LYS A 21 11.83 9.62 3.45
CA LYS A 21 11.93 11.07 3.18
C LYS A 21 11.26 11.49 1.88
N GLN A 22 10.99 10.53 1.00
CA GLN A 22 10.26 10.73 -0.25
C GLN A 22 8.79 10.36 -0.07
N HIS A 23 7.94 10.87 -0.95
CA HIS A 23 6.54 10.47 -1.06
C HIS A 23 6.39 9.26 -1.98
N LEU A 24 5.21 8.64 -1.94
CA LEU A 24 4.79 7.70 -2.97
C LEU A 24 4.84 8.42 -4.33
N ALA A 25 5.38 7.76 -5.35
CA ALA A 25 5.42 8.27 -6.72
C ALA A 25 4.02 8.59 -7.24
N THR A 26 3.82 9.79 -7.78
CA THR A 26 2.55 10.19 -8.41
C THR A 26 2.23 9.32 -9.62
N PHE A 27 3.25 8.90 -10.35
CA PHE A 27 3.13 8.10 -11.55
C PHE A 27 3.94 6.81 -11.40
N GLY A 28 3.27 5.66 -11.52
CA GLY A 28 3.91 4.34 -11.51
C GLY A 28 3.95 3.67 -10.14
N ILE A 29 4.96 2.83 -9.96
CA ILE A 29 5.10 1.93 -8.80
C ILE A 29 6.12 2.52 -7.84
N THR A 30 5.78 2.58 -6.56
CA THR A 30 6.74 2.87 -5.48
C THR A 30 7.16 1.57 -4.82
N SER A 31 8.45 1.29 -4.75
CA SER A 31 8.99 0.15 -3.99
C SER A 31 9.70 0.67 -2.75
N ILE A 32 9.20 0.30 -1.58
CA ILE A 32 9.74 0.73 -0.29
C ILE A 32 10.44 -0.46 0.35
N GLU A 33 11.72 -0.29 0.68
CA GLU A 33 12.46 -1.29 1.47
C GLU A 33 12.06 -1.17 2.95
N TYR A 34 11.63 -2.27 3.56
CA TYR A 34 11.23 -2.29 4.95
C TYR A 34 12.16 -3.13 5.81
N PHE A 35 12.27 -2.71 7.07
CA PHE A 35 12.89 -3.45 8.15
C PHE A 35 11.92 -3.44 9.32
N VAL A 36 11.33 -4.59 9.65
CA VAL A 36 10.49 -4.74 10.85
C VAL A 36 11.33 -5.42 11.92
N VAL A 37 11.48 -4.74 13.06
CA VAL A 37 12.31 -5.17 14.18
C VAL A 37 11.42 -5.47 15.38
N THR A 38 11.51 -6.69 15.89
CA THR A 38 10.64 -7.21 16.95
C THR A 38 11.46 -7.97 18.00
N GLU A 39 10.88 -8.17 19.19
CA GLU A 39 11.37 -9.19 20.12
C GLU A 39 10.96 -10.58 19.61
N PRO A 40 11.79 -11.63 19.77
CA PRO A 40 11.39 -12.98 19.36
C PRO A 40 10.24 -13.50 20.22
N LEU A 41 9.29 -14.22 19.61
CA LEU A 41 8.11 -14.76 20.30
C LEU A 41 8.46 -15.64 21.53
N TYR A 42 9.60 -16.36 21.47
CA TYR A 42 10.06 -17.20 22.56
C TYR A 42 10.67 -16.44 23.75
N ALA A 43 10.93 -15.13 23.64
CA ALA A 43 11.44 -14.33 24.75
C ALA A 43 10.47 -14.32 25.95
N ALA A 44 9.16 -14.38 25.69
CA ALA A 44 8.14 -14.48 26.73
C ALA A 44 8.14 -15.84 27.46
N ILE A 45 8.72 -16.88 26.83
CA ILE A 45 8.73 -18.25 27.33
C ILE A 45 10.01 -18.51 28.14
N ASP A 46 11.14 -17.93 27.71
CA ASP A 46 12.44 -18.06 28.37
C ASP A 46 12.91 -16.74 28.98
N SER A 47 12.19 -16.30 30.03
CA SER A 47 12.50 -15.07 30.76
C SER A 47 13.83 -15.14 31.54
N GLN A 48 14.53 -16.28 31.54
CA GLN A 48 15.84 -16.44 32.18
C GLN A 48 17.01 -16.23 31.22
N LYS A 49 16.76 -16.16 29.91
CA LYS A 49 17.78 -15.82 28.92
C LYS A 49 18.25 -14.38 29.14
N LYS A 50 19.51 -14.22 29.56
CA LYS A 50 20.13 -12.90 29.82
C LYS A 50 20.49 -12.14 28.56
N GLU A 51 20.68 -12.85 27.45
CA GLU A 51 21.05 -12.27 26.17
C GLU A 51 19.79 -11.83 25.43
N LEU A 52 19.63 -10.51 25.28
CA LEU A 52 18.57 -9.95 24.45
C LEU A 52 18.81 -10.31 22.99
N GLU A 53 17.72 -10.57 22.27
CA GLU A 53 17.74 -10.84 20.84
C GLU A 53 16.65 -9.99 20.17
N GLY A 54 16.91 -9.58 18.93
CA GLY A 54 15.94 -8.95 18.06
C GLY A 54 15.79 -9.71 16.76
N VAL A 55 14.56 -9.88 16.31
CA VAL A 55 14.23 -10.44 15.01
C VAL A 55 14.08 -9.29 14.02
N VAL A 56 14.83 -9.33 12.92
CA VAL A 56 14.78 -8.35 11.85
C VAL A 56 14.23 -9.03 10.60
N ARG A 57 13.05 -8.59 10.16
CA ARG A 57 12.46 -8.98 8.87
C ARG A 57 12.72 -7.89 7.86
N LYS A 58 13.33 -8.26 6.75
CA LYS A 58 13.64 -7.38 5.63
C LYS A 58 12.83 -7.80 4.41
N GLY A 59 12.36 -6.82 3.65
CA GLY A 59 11.75 -7.05 2.35
C GLY A 59 11.42 -5.76 1.65
N LYS A 60 10.56 -5.85 0.64
CA LYS A 60 10.03 -4.69 -0.09
C LYS A 60 8.53 -4.74 -0.12
N VAL A 61 7.88 -3.60 0.05
CA VAL A 61 6.46 -3.43 -0.25
C VAL A 61 6.34 -2.52 -1.47
N LYS A 62 5.64 -2.99 -2.49
CA LYS A 62 5.31 -2.22 -3.69
C LYS A 62 3.92 -1.64 -3.53
N ALA A 63 3.79 -0.34 -3.73
CA ALA A 63 2.53 0.38 -3.79
C ALA A 63 2.33 0.92 -5.20
N GLU A 64 1.21 0.54 -5.82
CA GLU A 64 0.84 1.04 -7.15
C GLU A 64 -0.64 1.42 -7.19
N GLN A 65 -0.94 2.47 -7.94
CA GLN A 65 -2.33 2.78 -8.24
C GLN A 65 -2.85 1.70 -9.19
N PRO A 66 -3.97 1.03 -8.89
CA PRO A 66 -4.46 -0.03 -9.74
C PRO A 66 -4.88 0.56 -11.07
N LYS A 67 -4.65 -0.19 -12.15
CA LYS A 67 -5.16 0.16 -13.49
C LYS A 67 -6.69 0.07 -13.58
N LEU A 68 -7.31 -0.50 -12.55
CA LEU A 68 -8.67 -1.00 -12.52
C LEU A 68 -9.26 -0.80 -11.12
N ILE A 69 -10.31 0.01 -10.93
CA ILE A 69 -10.95 0.10 -9.62
C ILE A 69 -12.01 -1.00 -9.54
N THR A 70 -11.66 -2.14 -8.95
CA THR A 70 -12.64 -3.21 -8.70
C THR A 70 -13.47 -2.91 -7.45
N PRO A 71 -14.77 -3.30 -7.41
CA PRO A 71 -15.63 -3.09 -6.23
C PRO A 71 -15.18 -3.86 -4.98
N THR A 72 -14.29 -4.85 -5.14
CA THR A 72 -13.84 -5.74 -4.07
C THR A 72 -12.43 -5.37 -3.60
N TYR A 73 -12.37 -4.52 -2.58
CA TYR A 73 -11.14 -4.07 -1.90
C TYR A 73 -10.22 -5.22 -1.42
N ALA A 74 -10.78 -6.42 -1.26
CA ALA A 74 -10.06 -7.61 -0.82
C ALA A 74 -8.99 -8.12 -1.81
N MET A 75 -9.01 -7.71 -3.08
CA MET A 75 -8.04 -8.17 -4.09
C MET A 75 -6.77 -7.31 -4.22
N ASN A 76 -6.64 -6.24 -3.43
CA ASN A 76 -5.56 -5.27 -3.58
C ASN A 76 -4.33 -5.55 -2.69
N LEU A 77 -4.35 -6.62 -1.90
CA LEU A 77 -3.19 -7.03 -1.10
C LEU A 77 -2.61 -8.33 -1.67
N ASN A 78 -1.29 -8.44 -1.71
CA ASN A 78 -0.56 -9.66 -2.02
C ASN A 78 0.66 -9.78 -1.09
N GLY A 79 0.99 -10.99 -0.65
CA GLY A 79 2.13 -11.27 0.23
C GLY A 79 1.90 -10.92 1.71
N PHE A 80 0.65 -10.76 2.14
CA PHE A 80 0.27 -10.47 3.53
C PHE A 80 -0.48 -11.65 4.17
N SER A 81 -0.45 -11.77 5.49
CA SER A 81 -1.20 -12.76 6.27
C SER A 81 -2.69 -12.48 6.33
N ASP A 82 -3.47 -13.50 6.71
CA ASP A 82 -4.91 -13.37 6.93
C ASP A 82 -5.26 -12.30 7.98
N GLU A 83 -4.41 -12.12 8.99
CA GLU A 83 -4.51 -11.08 10.02
C GLU A 83 -4.42 -9.68 9.40
N ALA A 84 -3.48 -9.48 8.48
CA ALA A 84 -3.34 -8.23 7.74
C ALA A 84 -4.55 -7.97 6.82
N TYR A 85 -5.11 -9.00 6.17
CA TYR A 85 -6.37 -8.86 5.43
C TYR A 85 -7.54 -8.49 6.34
N LYS A 86 -7.67 -9.11 7.51
CA LYS A 86 -8.71 -8.77 8.51
C LYS A 86 -8.57 -7.31 8.95
N TYR A 87 -7.36 -6.87 9.25
CA TYR A 87 -7.06 -5.47 9.58
C TYR A 87 -7.49 -4.53 8.45
N PHE A 88 -7.05 -4.80 7.21
CA PHE A 88 -7.37 -3.98 6.05
C PHE A 88 -8.86 -3.84 5.82
N ASN A 89 -9.60 -4.95 5.93
CA ASN A 89 -11.05 -4.95 5.80
C ASN A 89 -11.68 -4.03 6.86
N GLN A 90 -11.22 -4.06 8.11
CA GLN A 90 -11.76 -3.18 9.14
C GLN A 90 -11.47 -1.71 8.86
N ILE A 91 -10.25 -1.36 8.42
CA ILE A 91 -9.90 0.01 8.01
C ILE A 91 -10.76 0.46 6.83
N ALA A 92 -10.99 -0.39 5.83
CA ALA A 92 -11.87 -0.09 4.71
C ALA A 92 -13.32 0.20 5.13
N HIS A 93 -13.84 -0.52 6.15
CA HIS A 93 -15.17 -0.25 6.71
C HIS A 93 -15.22 1.07 7.51
N LEU A 94 -14.14 1.42 8.22
CA LEU A 94 -14.08 2.62 9.05
C LEU A 94 -13.92 3.91 8.22
N TYR A 95 -13.00 3.92 7.26
CA TYR A 95 -12.66 5.12 6.47
C TYR A 95 -13.36 5.17 5.12
N GLY A 96 -14.03 4.09 4.74
CA GLY A 96 -14.77 3.97 3.50
C GLY A 96 -13.91 3.64 2.29
N ALA A 97 -14.59 3.09 1.29
CA ALA A 97 -14.12 2.74 -0.05
C ALA A 97 -13.23 3.78 -0.75
N ASN A 98 -13.47 5.06 -0.47
CA ASN A 98 -12.84 6.17 -1.18
C ASN A 98 -11.55 6.66 -0.50
N SER A 99 -11.10 6.01 0.57
CA SER A 99 -9.82 6.33 1.19
C SER A 99 -8.67 6.04 0.22
N PRO A 100 -7.73 6.98 -0.01
CA PRO A 100 -6.62 6.80 -0.95
C PRO A 100 -5.79 5.54 -0.71
N GLY A 101 -5.47 5.21 0.55
CA GLY A 101 -4.75 3.97 0.88
C GLY A 101 -5.53 2.68 0.58
N ILE A 102 -6.85 2.72 0.49
CA ILE A 102 -7.68 1.56 0.12
C ILE A 102 -7.69 1.36 -1.41
N MET A 103 -7.53 2.44 -2.16
CA MET A 103 -7.51 2.39 -3.61
C MET A 103 -6.21 1.78 -4.16
N TYR A 104 -5.11 1.81 -3.41
CA TYR A 104 -3.82 1.29 -3.89
C TYR A 104 -3.74 -0.22 -3.81
N GLN A 105 -2.99 -0.82 -4.74
CA GLN A 105 -2.55 -2.20 -4.65
C GLN A 105 -1.20 -2.27 -3.92
N TYR A 106 -1.12 -3.17 -2.94
CA TYR A 106 0.08 -3.43 -2.15
C TYR A 106 0.56 -4.86 -2.38
N ASN A 107 1.82 -4.99 -2.79
CA ASN A 107 2.49 -6.28 -2.93
C ASN A 107 3.69 -6.36 -1.99
N ASN A 108 3.63 -7.23 -0.98
CA ASN A 108 4.72 -7.51 -0.07
C ASN A 108 5.62 -8.61 -0.64
N GLU A 109 6.91 -8.33 -0.71
CA GLU A 109 7.98 -9.21 -1.17
C GLU A 109 8.99 -9.38 -0.04
N PRO A 110 8.77 -10.32 0.90
CA PRO A 110 9.74 -10.64 1.94
C PRO A 110 11.06 -11.14 1.35
N GLU A 111 12.18 -10.72 1.95
CA GLU A 111 13.53 -11.06 1.47
C GLU A 111 14.27 -11.97 2.46
N ASN A 112 14.53 -11.48 3.68
CA ASN A 112 15.29 -12.22 4.69
C ASN A 112 14.76 -12.00 6.10
N LEU A 113 15.02 -12.96 6.98
CA LEU A 113 14.81 -12.87 8.42
C LEU A 113 16.13 -13.16 9.13
N GLU A 114 16.53 -12.27 10.02
CA GLU A 114 17.75 -12.40 10.82
C GLU A 114 17.44 -12.29 12.31
N ILE A 115 18.06 -13.13 13.12
CA ILE A 115 18.05 -12.99 14.58
C ILE A 115 19.40 -12.43 14.99
N LEU A 116 19.38 -11.26 15.63
CA LEU A 116 20.57 -10.54 16.05
C LEU A 116 20.61 -10.46 17.57
N SER A 117 21.78 -10.68 18.15
CA SER A 117 22.00 -10.38 19.56
C SER A 117 21.92 -8.88 19.82
N GLY A 118 21.27 -8.49 20.91
CA GLY A 118 21.10 -7.10 21.35
C GLY A 118 19.64 -6.70 21.57
N ASN A 119 19.46 -5.50 22.11
CA ASN A 119 18.13 -4.94 22.32
C ASN A 119 17.48 -4.56 20.96
N PRO A 120 16.23 -4.97 20.68
CA PRO A 120 15.55 -4.64 19.43
C PRO A 120 15.48 -3.14 19.11
N ASN A 121 15.31 -2.28 20.12
CA ASN A 121 15.30 -0.83 19.91
C ASN A 121 16.67 -0.32 19.46
N GLU A 122 17.76 -0.81 20.04
CA GLU A 122 19.11 -0.45 19.61
C GLU A 122 19.41 -0.95 18.19
N ILE A 123 18.97 -2.18 17.88
CA ILE A 123 19.06 -2.76 16.53
C ILE A 123 18.32 -1.88 15.53
N ALA A 124 17.08 -1.49 15.82
CA ALA A 124 16.28 -0.65 14.94
C ALA A 124 16.92 0.74 14.72
N HIS A 125 17.46 1.37 15.77
CA HIS A 125 18.15 2.66 15.66
C HIS A 125 19.46 2.57 14.87
N ARG A 126 20.19 1.46 14.99
CA ARG A 126 21.39 1.18 14.19
C ARG A 126 21.05 1.05 12.70
N ILE A 127 20.07 0.21 12.34
CA ILE A 127 19.60 0.06 10.95
C ILE A 127 19.12 1.40 10.40
N SER A 128 18.34 2.13 11.20
CA SER A 128 17.84 3.48 10.89
C SER A 128 18.98 4.46 10.58
N LYS A 129 20.08 4.42 11.34
CA LYS A 129 21.29 5.23 11.09
C LYS A 129 21.99 4.80 9.80
N GLU A 130 22.22 3.52 9.60
CA GLU A 130 22.88 3.00 8.39
C GLU A 130 22.12 3.38 7.11
N LEU A 131 20.78 3.28 7.12
CA LEU A 131 19.95 3.67 5.98
C LEU A 131 20.01 5.18 5.71
N ARG A 132 20.10 6.01 6.75
CA ARG A 132 20.32 7.46 6.59
C ARG A 132 21.69 7.75 5.99
N ASP A 133 22.73 7.08 6.46
CA ASP A 133 24.11 7.27 5.98
C ASP A 133 24.24 6.85 4.50
N LYS A 134 23.53 5.79 4.11
CA LYS A 134 23.40 5.33 2.71
C LYS A 134 22.46 6.18 1.85
N LYS A 135 21.81 7.21 2.42
CA LYS A 135 20.78 8.04 1.76
C LYS A 135 19.67 7.22 1.11
N ASN A 136 19.26 6.13 1.76
CA ASN A 136 18.13 5.34 1.33
C ASN A 136 16.83 6.02 1.79
N ASP A 137 16.32 6.91 0.95
CA ASP A 137 15.19 7.77 1.28
C ASP A 137 13.81 7.09 1.11
N LEU A 138 13.74 5.96 0.39
CA LEU A 138 12.57 5.08 0.25
C LEU A 138 12.73 3.80 1.07
N SER A 139 13.09 3.96 2.34
CA SER A 139 13.12 2.86 3.30
C SER A 139 12.48 3.24 4.63
N VAL A 140 11.89 2.23 5.27
CA VAL A 140 11.23 2.35 6.57
C VAL A 140 11.86 1.38 7.57
N VAL A 141 11.99 1.83 8.82
CA VAL A 141 12.30 0.95 9.96
C VAL A 141 11.12 1.02 10.92
N ILE A 142 10.51 -0.13 11.18
CA ILE A 142 9.32 -0.29 12.02
C ILE A 142 9.72 -1.13 13.23
N SER A 143 9.36 -0.68 14.43
CA SER A 143 9.35 -1.52 15.62
C SER A 143 7.93 -1.99 15.88
N GLY A 144 7.75 -3.27 16.19
CA GLY A 144 6.42 -3.84 16.40
C GLY A 144 6.46 -5.19 17.12
N VAL A 145 5.35 -5.92 17.03
CA VAL A 145 5.18 -7.24 17.66
C VAL A 145 5.41 -8.34 16.63
N ASP A 146 6.15 -9.39 17.01
CA ASP A 146 6.62 -10.45 16.12
C ASP A 146 5.50 -11.15 15.34
N GLU A 147 4.42 -11.50 16.04
CA GLU A 147 3.28 -12.22 15.47
C GLU A 147 2.51 -11.39 14.42
N PHE A 148 2.57 -10.06 14.50
CA PHE A 148 1.76 -9.14 13.68
C PHE A 148 2.63 -8.16 12.87
N TRP A 149 3.85 -8.58 12.52
CA TRP A 149 4.84 -7.73 11.85
C TRP A 149 4.35 -7.19 10.49
N ASP A 150 3.56 -7.98 9.75
CA ASP A 150 3.05 -7.63 8.44
C ASP A 150 1.77 -6.78 8.51
N VAL A 151 1.00 -6.91 9.60
CA VAL A 151 -0.06 -5.97 9.96
C VAL A 151 0.54 -4.59 10.25
N ALA A 152 1.65 -4.53 10.98
CA ALA A 152 2.40 -3.31 11.24
C ALA A 152 2.92 -2.67 9.94
N LEU A 153 3.48 -3.48 9.03
CA LEU A 153 3.88 -3.02 7.70
C LEU A 153 2.70 -2.48 6.89
N LEU A 154 1.55 -3.17 6.92
CA LEU A 154 0.36 -2.78 6.19
C LEU A 154 -0.23 -1.46 6.71
N LYS A 155 -0.27 -1.29 8.04
CA LYS A 155 -0.64 -0.01 8.66
C LYS A 155 0.26 1.11 8.18
N PHE A 156 1.58 0.89 8.21
CA PHE A 156 2.54 1.89 7.74
C PHE A 156 2.30 2.25 6.27
N ILE A 157 2.18 1.27 5.36
CA ILE A 157 2.06 1.58 3.93
C ILE A 157 0.75 2.31 3.61
N TYR A 158 -0.33 1.96 4.31
CA TYR A 158 -1.60 2.67 4.22
C TYR A 158 -1.46 4.15 4.65
N GLU A 159 -0.84 4.41 5.81
CA GLU A 159 -0.61 5.77 6.32
C GLU A 159 0.34 6.56 5.41
N PHE A 160 1.37 5.90 4.88
CA PHE A 160 2.31 6.50 3.94
C PHE A 160 1.63 6.91 2.63
N THR A 161 0.77 6.05 2.07
CA THR A 161 -0.06 6.39 0.91
C THR A 161 -0.96 7.59 1.22
N ALA A 162 -1.68 7.57 2.34
CA ALA A 162 -2.57 8.67 2.73
C ALA A 162 -1.81 10.01 2.87
N SER A 163 -0.60 9.98 3.45
CA SER A 163 0.23 11.18 3.60
C SER A 163 0.75 11.74 2.27
N SER A 164 0.91 10.88 1.25
CA SER A 164 1.46 11.25 -0.07
C SER A 164 0.43 11.94 -0.97
N VAL A 165 -0.86 11.77 -0.70
CA VAL A 165 -1.98 12.28 -1.52
C VAL A 165 -1.86 13.78 -1.81
N SER A 166 -1.50 14.58 -0.79
CA SER A 166 -1.41 16.03 -0.99
C SER A 166 -0.29 16.41 -1.96
N PHE A 167 0.83 15.69 -1.93
CA PHE A 167 1.95 15.86 -2.85
C PHE A 167 1.56 15.39 -4.25
N ASN A 168 1.01 14.18 -4.36
CA ASN A 168 0.60 13.61 -5.64
C ASN A 168 -0.45 14.47 -6.35
N SER A 169 -1.41 15.01 -5.59
CA SER A 169 -2.44 15.90 -6.11
C SER A 169 -1.87 17.22 -6.66
N ARG A 170 -0.80 17.76 -6.05
CA ARG A 170 -0.12 18.95 -6.58
C ARG A 170 0.64 18.63 -7.86
N GLU A 171 1.33 17.50 -7.93
CA GLU A 171 2.03 17.08 -9.16
C GLU A 171 1.04 16.84 -10.32
N MET A 172 -0.09 16.18 -10.06
CA MET A 172 -1.14 15.98 -11.06
C MET A 172 -1.71 17.31 -11.56
N ARG A 173 -1.97 18.27 -10.66
CA ARG A 173 -2.40 19.62 -11.08
C ARG A 173 -1.33 20.33 -11.91
N GLY A 174 -0.07 20.29 -11.49
CA GLY A 174 1.05 20.89 -12.24
C GLY A 174 1.24 20.29 -13.63
N ALA A 175 0.90 19.00 -13.79
CA ALA A 175 0.90 18.31 -15.07
C ALA A 175 -0.36 18.52 -15.92
N GLY A 176 -1.33 19.33 -15.46
CA GLY A 176 -2.62 19.55 -16.14
C GLY A 176 -3.55 18.33 -16.11
N LEU A 177 -3.22 17.30 -15.31
CA LEU A 177 -3.96 16.04 -15.29
C LEU A 177 -5.29 16.11 -14.52
N MET A 178 -5.47 17.16 -13.74
CA MET A 178 -6.73 17.45 -13.04
C MET A 178 -7.67 18.34 -13.87
N GLU A 179 -7.23 18.83 -15.04
CA GLU A 179 -8.02 19.72 -15.87
C GLU A 179 -9.15 18.93 -16.58
N PRO A 180 -10.41 19.42 -16.51
CA PRO A 180 -11.54 18.80 -17.19
C PRO A 180 -11.31 18.68 -18.70
N GLN A 181 -11.52 17.49 -19.24
CA GLN A 181 -11.41 17.24 -20.68
C GLN A 181 -12.80 17.25 -21.31
N SER A 182 -13.11 18.32 -22.03
CA SER A 182 -14.40 18.44 -22.75
C SER A 182 -14.61 17.30 -23.75
N SER A 183 -13.52 16.82 -24.35
CA SER A 183 -13.52 15.67 -25.28
C SER A 183 -13.71 14.31 -24.60
N ALA A 184 -13.91 14.26 -23.28
CA ALA A 184 -14.09 13.05 -22.48
C ALA A 184 -15.23 13.22 -21.47
N GLY A 185 -16.29 13.96 -21.81
CA GLY A 185 -17.42 14.18 -20.89
C GLY A 185 -17.10 15.03 -19.67
N GLY A 186 -16.00 15.79 -19.68
CA GLY A 186 -15.60 16.70 -18.60
C GLY A 186 -14.83 16.05 -17.45
N VAL A 187 -14.44 14.77 -17.56
CA VAL A 187 -13.59 14.14 -16.53
C VAL A 187 -12.17 14.73 -16.52
N PRO A 188 -11.46 14.67 -15.38
CA PRO A 188 -10.05 15.03 -15.32
C PRO A 188 -9.21 14.29 -16.37
N ALA A 189 -8.16 14.94 -16.91
CA ALA A 189 -7.33 14.33 -17.95
C ALA A 189 -6.68 13.00 -17.51
N VAL A 190 -6.35 12.83 -16.23
CA VAL A 190 -5.88 11.53 -15.70
C VAL A 190 -6.90 10.41 -15.91
N VAL A 191 -8.18 10.70 -15.70
CA VAL A 191 -9.28 9.74 -15.87
C VAL A 191 -9.50 9.47 -17.34
N ALA A 192 -9.50 10.51 -18.18
CA ALA A 192 -9.61 10.34 -19.63
C ALA A 192 -8.50 9.43 -20.18
N ASN A 193 -7.25 9.67 -19.78
CA ASN A 193 -6.11 8.84 -20.17
C ASN A 193 -6.25 7.39 -19.70
N GLN A 194 -6.75 7.17 -18.48
CA GLN A 194 -6.99 5.82 -17.97
C GLN A 194 -8.06 5.09 -18.79
N ILE A 195 -9.18 5.75 -19.11
CA ILE A 195 -10.24 5.19 -19.96
C ILE A 195 -9.67 4.78 -21.32
N GLU A 196 -8.83 5.63 -21.94
CA GLU A 196 -8.17 5.31 -23.22
C GLU A 196 -7.28 4.05 -23.14
N GLU A 197 -6.52 3.89 -22.06
CA GLU A 197 -5.72 2.68 -21.84
C GLU A 197 -6.60 1.45 -21.60
N MET A 198 -7.75 1.59 -20.94
CA MET A 198 -8.71 0.50 -20.77
C MET A 198 -9.32 0.07 -22.10
N PHE A 199 -9.69 1.00 -22.98
CA PHE A 199 -10.11 0.68 -24.35
C PHE A 199 -9.03 -0.10 -25.11
N LYS A 200 -7.75 0.28 -24.99
CA LYS A 200 -6.62 -0.46 -25.59
C LYS A 200 -6.47 -1.85 -24.98
N SER A 201 -6.68 -1.99 -23.66
CA SER A 201 -6.61 -3.26 -22.95
C SER A 201 -7.68 -4.23 -23.44
N VAL A 202 -8.93 -3.79 -23.59
CA VAL A 202 -10.04 -4.64 -24.09
C VAL A 202 -9.74 -5.18 -25.49
N LYS A 203 -9.22 -4.33 -26.39
CA LYS A 203 -8.78 -4.76 -27.73
C LYS A 203 -7.67 -5.82 -27.74
N LYS A 204 -6.96 -5.97 -26.62
CA LYS A 204 -5.90 -6.98 -26.43
C LYS A 204 -6.37 -8.18 -25.59
N GLY A 205 -7.67 -8.35 -25.38
CA GLY A 205 -8.24 -9.44 -24.59
C GLY A 205 -8.53 -9.09 -23.12
N GLY A 206 -8.50 -7.82 -22.74
CA GLY A 206 -8.93 -7.34 -21.43
C GLY A 206 -10.46 -7.38 -21.24
N SER A 207 -10.93 -7.14 -20.01
CA SER A 207 -12.36 -7.23 -19.65
C SER A 207 -13.15 -5.98 -20.05
N ALA A 208 -14.10 -6.15 -20.96
CA ALA A 208 -15.04 -5.08 -21.35
C ALA A 208 -16.03 -4.71 -20.24
N GLU A 209 -16.45 -5.67 -19.43
CA GLU A 209 -17.26 -5.43 -18.22
C GLU A 209 -16.57 -4.43 -17.30
N THR A 210 -15.26 -4.54 -17.14
CA THR A 210 -14.57 -3.65 -16.23
C THR A 210 -14.42 -2.23 -16.78
N LEU A 211 -14.23 -2.09 -18.09
CA LEU A 211 -14.35 -0.79 -18.76
C LEU A 211 -15.73 -0.18 -18.56
N LYS A 212 -16.80 -0.97 -18.68
CA LYS A 212 -18.16 -0.48 -18.44
C LYS A 212 -18.35 0.06 -17.02
N ASN A 213 -17.90 -0.70 -16.02
CA ASN A 213 -17.99 -0.30 -14.61
C ASN A 213 -17.24 1.01 -14.33
N GLU A 214 -16.05 1.20 -14.92
CA GLU A 214 -15.30 2.45 -14.76
C GLU A 214 -16.01 3.63 -15.44
N LEU A 215 -16.53 3.45 -16.66
CA LEU A 215 -17.30 4.49 -17.36
C LEU A 215 -18.56 4.90 -16.58
N ASP A 216 -19.27 3.94 -15.98
CA ASP A 216 -20.45 4.18 -15.16
C ASP A 216 -20.10 4.90 -13.86
N LYS A 217 -19.00 4.51 -13.22
CA LYS A 217 -18.50 5.14 -11.99
C LYS A 217 -18.23 6.63 -12.18
N TRP A 218 -17.70 7.01 -13.33
CA TRP A 218 -17.47 8.41 -13.69
C TRP A 218 -18.69 9.10 -14.30
N GLY A 219 -19.79 8.37 -14.53
CA GLY A 219 -21.01 8.90 -15.15
C GLY A 219 -20.82 9.30 -16.62
N VAL A 220 -19.78 8.80 -17.28
CA VAL A 220 -19.42 9.18 -18.66
C VAL A 220 -19.78 8.12 -19.70
N TYR A 221 -20.40 7.01 -19.30
CA TYR A 221 -20.82 5.99 -20.26
C TYR A 221 -21.59 6.55 -21.48
N PRO A 222 -22.58 7.45 -21.33
CA PRO A 222 -23.27 8.02 -22.49
C PRO A 222 -22.35 8.72 -23.50
N TYR A 223 -21.22 9.26 -23.04
CA TYR A 223 -20.23 9.91 -23.90
C TYR A 223 -19.38 8.90 -24.68
N TYR A 224 -19.22 7.70 -24.15
CA TYR A 224 -18.38 6.62 -24.71
C TYR A 224 -19.19 5.46 -25.32
N GLU A 225 -20.52 5.53 -25.30
CA GLU A 225 -21.43 4.43 -25.61
C GLU A 225 -21.16 3.81 -27.00
N ASP A 226 -21.19 4.61 -28.06
CA ASP A 226 -20.95 4.12 -29.42
C ASP A 226 -19.61 3.39 -29.55
N ARG A 227 -18.57 4.00 -28.98
CA ARG A 227 -17.20 3.47 -29.02
C ARG A 227 -17.06 2.20 -28.17
N PHE A 228 -17.83 2.09 -27.09
CA PHE A 228 -17.89 0.88 -26.27
C PHE A 228 -18.62 -0.26 -27.00
N LEU A 229 -19.77 0.02 -27.62
CA LEU A 229 -20.54 -0.96 -28.39
C LEU A 229 -19.76 -1.48 -29.61
N ASP A 230 -18.93 -0.62 -30.23
CA ASP A 230 -18.04 -1.01 -31.33
C ASP A 230 -16.96 -2.04 -30.93
N LEU A 231 -16.72 -2.29 -29.63
CA LEU A 231 -15.79 -3.34 -29.17
C LEU A 231 -16.32 -4.76 -29.39
N PHE A 232 -17.62 -4.92 -29.66
CA PHE A 232 -18.29 -6.22 -29.80
C PHE A 232 -18.72 -6.53 -31.23
N ARG A 233 -18.30 -5.71 -32.19
CA ARG A 233 -18.59 -5.89 -33.62
C ARG A 233 -17.48 -6.67 -34.33
#